data_AF-A0A377WHD0-F1
#
_entry.id   AF-A0A377WHD0-F1
#
_cell.length_a   1.000
_cell.length_b   1.000
_cell.length_c   1.000
_cell.angle_alpha   90.00
_cell.angle_beta   90.00
_cell.angle_gamma   90.00
#
_symmetry.space_group_name_H-M   'P 1'
#
loop_
_entity.id
_entity.type
_entity.pdbx_description
1 polymer ?
#
loop_
_entity_poly.entity_id
_entity_poly.type
_entity_poly.pdbx_seq_one_letter_code
_entity_poly.pdbx_strand_id
1 'polypeptide(L)'
;MEVCDALTDHASEFIEQLHDRIIDLEDDLLDQQVPPRGFLALLRKQLIVMRRYMAPQRDVYARLASERLPWMSDDQRRRMQDIAERLGRGLDEIDSCIARTAIMSDEIAQIMQESLARRTYTMSLMAMVFLPSTFLTGLFGVNLGGIPGNSWHLGFSLFCLMLVVVIGGVAWWLHRSKWL
;
A
#
# COMPACT_ATOMS: atom_id res chain seq x y z
N MET A 1 0.08 -7.01 -43.20
CA MET A 1 -0.28 -5.78 -42.46
C MET A 1 -1.45 -6.03 -41.52
N GLU A 2 -2.55 -6.60 -42.00
CA GLU A 2 -3.73 -6.94 -41.19
C GLU A 2 -3.39 -7.72 -39.91
N VAL A 3 -2.47 -8.68 -39.97
CA VAL A 3 -2.01 -9.43 -38.78
C VAL A 3 -1.34 -8.52 -37.75
N CYS A 4 -0.47 -7.59 -38.17
CA CYS A 4 0.20 -6.65 -37.24
C CYS A 4 -0.79 -5.66 -36.63
N ASP A 5 -1.79 -5.26 -37.41
CA ASP A 5 -2.84 -4.35 -36.97
C ASP A 5 -3.71 -5.02 -35.90
N ALA A 6 -4.20 -6.23 -36.17
CA ALA A 6 -5.00 -7.01 -35.22
C ALA A 6 -4.22 -7.35 -33.94
N LEU A 7 -2.94 -7.73 -34.04
CA LEU A 7 -2.11 -8.00 -32.87
C LEU A 7 -1.89 -6.73 -32.03
N THR A 8 -1.71 -5.57 -32.68
CA THR A 8 -1.56 -4.29 -31.98
C THR A 8 -2.87 -3.90 -31.29
N ASP A 9 -4.03 -4.11 -31.93
CA ASP A 9 -5.34 -3.81 -31.34
C ASP A 9 -5.61 -4.65 -30.10
N HIS A 10 -5.37 -5.96 -30.16
CA HIS A 10 -5.50 -6.83 -28.98
C HIS A 10 -4.52 -6.46 -27.86
N ALA A 11 -3.31 -6.04 -28.22
CA ALA A 11 -2.35 -5.58 -27.23
C ALA A 11 -2.81 -4.27 -26.56
N SER A 12 -3.35 -3.32 -27.34
CA SER A 12 -3.94 -2.08 -26.82
C SER A 12 -5.14 -2.36 -25.91
N GLU A 13 -6.04 -3.25 -26.29
CA GLU A 13 -7.18 -3.65 -25.46
C GLU A 13 -6.72 -4.25 -24.12
N PHE A 14 -5.66 -5.07 -24.14
CA PHE A 14 -5.10 -5.62 -22.91
C PHE A 14 -4.41 -4.54 -22.05
N ILE A 15 -3.75 -3.56 -22.65
CA ILE A 15 -3.18 -2.41 -21.90
C ILE A 15 -4.31 -1.65 -21.21
N GLU A 16 -5.40 -1.37 -21.90
CA GLU A 16 -6.57 -0.68 -21.34
C GLU A 16 -7.16 -1.46 -20.15
N GLN A 17 -7.32 -2.79 -20.28
CA GLN A 17 -7.79 -3.62 -19.17
C GLN A 17 -6.86 -3.59 -17.95
N LEU A 18 -5.54 -3.48 -18.15
CA LEU A 18 -4.59 -3.32 -17.05
C LEU A 18 -4.65 -1.90 -16.46
N HIS A 19 -4.91 -0.89 -17.29
CA HIS A 19 -5.08 0.49 -16.88
C HIS A 19 -6.32 0.66 -16.00
N ASP A 20 -7.47 0.12 -16.42
CA ASP A 20 -8.71 0.14 -15.64
C ASP A 20 -8.52 -0.50 -14.26
N ARG A 21 -7.83 -1.65 -14.21
CA ARG A 21 -7.50 -2.31 -12.93
C ARG A 21 -6.58 -1.49 -12.03
N ILE A 22 -5.74 -0.63 -12.60
CA ILE A 22 -4.94 0.31 -11.82
C ILE A 22 -5.85 1.40 -11.25
N ILE A 23 -6.74 1.97 -12.07
CA ILE A 23 -7.69 3.00 -11.64
C ILE A 23 -8.58 2.47 -10.50
N ASP A 24 -9.19 1.30 -10.68
CA ASP A 24 -10.02 0.67 -9.64
C ASP A 24 -9.24 0.51 -8.33
N LEU A 25 -7.97 0.13 -8.43
CA LEU A 25 -7.12 -0.05 -7.26
C LEU A 25 -6.68 1.29 -6.65
N GLU A 26 -6.49 2.35 -7.45
CA GLU A 26 -6.24 3.70 -6.93
C GLU A 26 -7.46 4.19 -6.14
N ASP A 27 -8.67 3.97 -6.65
CA ASP A 27 -9.93 4.32 -5.97
C ASP A 27 -10.11 3.54 -4.66
N ASP A 28 -9.86 2.23 -4.66
CA ASP A 28 -9.90 1.41 -3.43
C ASP A 28 -8.93 1.93 -2.36
N LEU A 29 -7.74 2.38 -2.76
CA LEU A 29 -6.74 2.91 -1.83
C LEU A 29 -7.14 4.26 -1.23
N LEU A 30 -7.92 5.10 -1.93
CA LEU A 30 -8.48 6.33 -1.37
C LEU A 30 -9.39 6.04 -0.16
N ASP A 31 -10.10 4.91 -0.20
CA ASP A 31 -10.93 4.40 0.90
C ASP A 31 -10.14 3.53 1.90
N GLN A 32 -8.80 3.55 1.84
CA GLN A 32 -7.88 2.75 2.67
C GLN A 32 -8.09 1.23 2.52
N GLN A 33 -8.68 0.77 1.42
CA GLN A 33 -8.88 -0.65 1.14
C GLN A 33 -7.62 -1.23 0.49
N VAL A 34 -6.88 -2.01 1.27
CA VAL A 34 -5.63 -2.62 0.78
C VAL A 34 -5.95 -3.90 -0.01
N PRO A 35 -5.43 -4.06 -1.24
CA PRO A 35 -5.69 -5.24 -2.04
C PRO A 35 -5.08 -6.52 -1.43
N PRO A 36 -5.50 -7.71 -1.90
CA PRO A 36 -4.87 -8.96 -1.53
C PRO A 36 -3.37 -8.96 -1.78
N ARG A 37 -2.61 -9.60 -0.89
CA ARG A 37 -1.15 -9.69 -0.99
C ARG A 37 -0.74 -10.26 -2.35
N GLY A 38 0.14 -9.53 -3.05
CA GLY A 38 0.68 -9.95 -4.34
C GLY A 38 -0.17 -9.55 -5.55
N PHE A 39 -1.37 -8.97 -5.37
CA PHE A 39 -2.20 -8.47 -6.47
C PHE A 39 -1.47 -7.39 -7.28
N LEU A 40 -1.00 -6.33 -6.62
CA LEU A 40 -0.23 -5.25 -7.25
C LEU A 40 1.06 -5.77 -7.92
N ALA A 41 1.72 -6.75 -7.30
CA ALA A 41 2.93 -7.36 -7.85
C ALA A 41 2.64 -8.14 -9.15
N LEU A 42 1.48 -8.81 -9.23
CA LEU A 42 1.05 -9.52 -10.43
C LEU A 42 0.74 -8.53 -11.56
N LEU A 43 0.04 -7.44 -11.26
CA LEU A 43 -0.28 -6.39 -12.23
C LEU A 43 1.00 -5.73 -12.78
N ARG A 44 1.91 -5.35 -11.89
CA ARG A 44 3.23 -4.81 -12.25
C ARG A 44 4.04 -5.80 -13.10
N LYS A 45 4.01 -7.09 -12.77
CA LYS A 45 4.68 -8.13 -13.57
C LYS A 45 4.09 -8.22 -14.98
N GLN A 46 2.77 -8.16 -15.14
CA GLN A 46 2.11 -8.17 -16.45
C GLN A 46 2.55 -6.98 -17.30
N LEU A 47 2.56 -5.76 -16.74
CA LEU A 47 3.03 -4.56 -17.43
C LEU A 47 4.49 -4.65 -17.88
N ILE A 48 5.39 -5.08 -16.99
CA ILE A 48 6.81 -5.24 -17.33
C ILE A 48 7.01 -6.28 -18.45
N VAL A 49 6.24 -7.37 -18.40
CA VAL A 49 6.29 -8.40 -19.43
C VAL A 49 5.78 -7.87 -20.76
N MET A 50 4.66 -7.13 -20.78
CA MET A 50 4.14 -6.49 -21.98
C MET A 50 5.17 -5.54 -22.59
N ARG A 51 5.75 -4.64 -21.79
CA ARG A 51 6.82 -3.73 -22.22
C ARG A 51 7.99 -4.47 -22.87
N ARG A 52 8.45 -5.56 -22.25
CA ARG A 52 9.60 -6.34 -22.71
C ARG A 52 9.39 -6.95 -24.09
N TYR A 53 8.17 -7.33 -24.44
CA TYR A 53 7.86 -7.91 -25.74
C TYR A 53 7.45 -6.86 -26.79
N MET A 54 6.71 -5.82 -26.37
CA MET A 54 6.20 -4.80 -27.29
C MET A 54 7.27 -3.79 -27.72
N ALA A 55 8.27 -3.49 -26.87
CA ALA A 55 9.36 -2.57 -27.21
C ALA A 55 10.15 -3.02 -28.46
N PRO A 56 10.71 -4.24 -28.52
CA PRO A 56 11.39 -4.71 -29.73
C PRO A 56 10.41 -4.88 -30.91
N GLN A 57 9.14 -5.22 -30.67
CA GLN A 57 8.14 -5.33 -31.73
C GLN A 57 7.86 -3.99 -32.42
N ARG A 58 7.78 -2.89 -31.65
CA ARG A 58 7.67 -1.51 -32.16
C ARG A 58 8.86 -1.13 -33.02
N ASP A 59 10.06 -1.50 -32.60
CA ASP A 59 11.29 -1.24 -33.37
C ASP A 59 11.27 -2.02 -34.70
N VAL A 60 10.79 -3.26 -34.70
CA VAL A 60 10.61 -4.06 -35.92
C VAL A 60 9.60 -3.41 -36.87
N TYR A 61 8.46 -2.95 -36.36
CA TYR A 61 7.45 -2.26 -37.19
C TYR A 61 7.98 -0.96 -37.78
N ALA A 62 8.64 -0.13 -36.97
CA ALA A 62 9.28 1.10 -37.44
C ALA A 62 10.34 0.81 -38.51
N ARG A 63 11.14 -0.25 -38.33
CA ARG A 63 12.15 -0.66 -39.31
C ARG A 63 11.53 -1.13 -40.62
N LEU A 64 10.49 -1.97 -40.56
CA LEU A 64 9.73 -2.42 -41.74
C LEU A 64 9.11 -1.26 -42.52
N ALA A 65 8.65 -0.21 -41.83
CA ALA A 65 8.14 1.00 -42.47
C ALA A 65 9.25 1.82 -43.15
N SER A 66 10.46 1.85 -42.57
CA SER A 66 11.59 2.65 -43.07
C SER A 66 12.32 2.03 -44.27
N GLU A 67 12.41 0.69 -44.33
CA GLU A 67 13.17 0.01 -45.37
C GLU A 67 12.37 -0.15 -46.67
N ARG A 68 13.03 0.11 -47.81
CA ARG A 68 12.42 -0.09 -49.13
C ARG A 68 12.45 -1.54 -49.55
N LEU A 69 11.50 -2.31 -49.02
CA LEU A 69 11.36 -3.74 -49.31
C LEU A 69 10.66 -3.95 -50.68
N PRO A 70 11.18 -4.85 -51.55
CA PRO A 70 10.64 -5.06 -52.91
C PRO A 70 9.19 -5.53 -52.95
N TRP A 71 8.73 -6.17 -51.89
CA TRP A 71 7.39 -6.76 -51.76
C TRP A 71 6.40 -5.84 -51.02
N MET A 72 6.82 -4.63 -50.63
CA MET A 72 6.01 -3.69 -49.85
C MET A 72 5.77 -2.39 -50.61
N SER A 73 4.51 -1.99 -50.75
CA SER A 73 4.12 -0.72 -51.36
C SER A 73 4.29 0.46 -50.39
N ASP A 74 4.31 1.69 -50.91
CA ASP A 74 4.38 2.91 -50.08
C ASP A 74 3.13 3.12 -49.21
N ASP A 75 1.96 2.62 -49.64
CA ASP A 75 0.76 2.61 -48.79
C ASP A 75 0.93 1.66 -47.60
N GLN A 76 1.44 0.45 -47.86
CA GLN A 76 1.71 -0.52 -46.80
C GLN A 76 2.76 0.01 -45.81
N ARG A 77 3.84 0.65 -46.29
CA ARG A 77 4.83 1.28 -45.41
C ARG A 77 4.23 2.34 -44.49
N ARG A 78 3.35 3.20 -45.03
CA ARG A 78 2.62 4.20 -44.23
C ARG A 78 1.76 3.54 -43.16
N ARG A 79 0.97 2.52 -43.51
CA ARG A 79 0.18 1.76 -42.52
C ARG A 79 1.08 1.11 -41.45
N MET A 80 2.24 0.59 -41.82
CA MET A 80 3.18 0.01 -40.85
C MET A 80 3.76 1.08 -39.91
N GLN A 81 4.02 2.29 -40.42
CA GLN A 81 4.41 3.41 -39.59
C GLN A 81 3.31 3.77 -38.59
N ASP A 82 2.06 3.86 -39.04
CA ASP A 82 0.92 4.14 -38.16
C ASP A 82 0.75 3.08 -37.05
N ILE A 83 0.92 1.80 -37.39
CA ILE A 83 0.90 0.68 -36.43
C ILE A 83 2.06 0.81 -35.43
N ALA A 84 3.27 1.13 -35.90
CA ALA A 84 4.43 1.33 -35.03
C ALA A 84 4.22 2.51 -34.06
N GLU A 85 3.63 3.60 -34.54
CA GLU A 85 3.30 4.77 -33.72
C GLU A 85 2.21 4.45 -32.68
N ARG A 86 1.18 3.68 -33.07
CA ARG A 86 0.13 3.22 -32.14
C ARG A 86 0.70 2.31 -31.05
N LEU A 87 1.57 1.38 -31.43
CA LEU A 87 2.28 0.53 -30.48
C LEU A 87 3.22 1.33 -29.57
N GLY A 88 3.83 2.39 -30.10
CA GLY A 88 4.63 3.35 -29.34
C GLY A 88 3.84 4.06 -28.24
N ARG A 89 2.63 4.55 -28.55
CA ARG A 89 1.75 5.16 -27.54
C ARG A 89 1.35 4.16 -26.45
N GLY A 90 1.05 2.92 -26.81
CA GLY A 90 0.77 1.86 -25.83
C GLY A 90 1.98 1.55 -24.93
N LEU A 91 3.21 1.67 -25.42
CA LEU A 91 4.41 1.53 -24.59
C LEU A 91 4.54 2.69 -23.58
N ASP A 92 4.22 3.92 -23.99
CA ASP A 92 4.23 5.07 -23.09
C ASP A 92 3.15 4.93 -21.99
N GLU A 93 1.98 4.38 -22.34
CA GLU A 93 0.92 4.03 -21.38
C GLU A 93 1.38 2.94 -20.39
N ILE A 94 2.05 1.89 -20.87
CA ILE A 94 2.63 0.86 -20.00
C ILE A 94 3.65 1.49 -19.04
N ASP A 95 4.54 2.36 -19.53
CA ASP A 95 5.54 3.03 -18.69
C ASP A 95 4.89 3.92 -17.63
N SER A 96 3.82 4.63 -17.98
CA SER A 96 2.99 5.37 -17.03
C SER A 96 2.35 4.47 -15.97
N CYS A 97 1.80 3.32 -16.37
CA CYS A 97 1.20 2.34 -15.47
C CYS A 97 2.26 1.71 -14.53
N ILE A 98 3.47 1.43 -15.01
CA ILE A 98 4.58 0.95 -14.17
C ILE A 98 4.98 2.03 -13.15
N ALA A 99 4.98 3.30 -13.52
CA ALA A 99 5.25 4.39 -12.58
C ALA A 99 4.15 4.48 -11.50
N ARG A 100 2.87 4.46 -11.90
CA ARG A 100 1.73 4.45 -10.96
C ARG A 100 1.77 3.29 -9.98
N THR A 101 2.00 2.08 -10.45
CA THR A 101 2.10 0.90 -9.55
C THR A 101 3.25 1.01 -8.53
N ALA A 102 4.29 1.82 -8.79
CA ALA A 102 5.32 2.09 -7.79
C ALA A 102 4.79 3.04 -6.69
N ILE A 103 4.13 4.12 -7.08
CA ILE A 103 3.49 5.08 -6.17
C ILE A 103 2.46 4.38 -5.28
N MET A 104 1.61 3.53 -5.87
CA MET A 104 0.61 2.74 -5.12
C MET A 104 1.25 1.77 -4.14
N SER A 105 2.42 1.20 -4.48
CA SER A 105 3.15 0.34 -3.55
C SER A 105 3.62 1.10 -2.32
N ASP A 106 4.04 2.36 -2.50
CA ASP A 106 4.44 3.24 -1.40
C ASP A 106 3.22 3.66 -0.57
N GLU A 107 2.09 3.97 -1.20
CA GLU A 107 0.83 4.29 -0.51
C GLU A 107 0.34 3.13 0.34
N ILE A 108 0.33 1.91 -0.21
CA ILE A 108 -0.01 0.69 0.56
C ILE A 108 0.92 0.53 1.77
N ALA A 109 2.22 0.79 1.60
CA ALA A 109 3.17 0.73 2.71
C ALA A 109 2.86 1.79 3.77
N GLN A 110 2.48 3.01 3.38
CA GLN A 110 2.06 4.05 4.31
C GLN A 110 0.79 3.68 5.08
N ILE A 111 -0.24 3.18 4.42
CA ILE A 111 -1.48 2.69 5.06
C ILE A 111 -1.16 1.58 6.08
N MET A 112 -0.28 0.64 5.72
CA MET A 112 0.16 -0.41 6.63
C MET A 112 0.92 0.15 7.84
N GLN A 113 1.79 1.14 7.64
CA GLN A 113 2.51 1.81 8.73
C GLN A 113 1.57 2.59 9.65
N GLU A 114 0.57 3.29 9.11
CA GLU A 114 -0.43 3.99 9.93
C GLU A 114 -1.25 3.00 10.78
N SER A 115 -1.66 1.88 10.19
CA SER A 115 -2.35 0.79 10.91
C SER A 115 -1.49 0.21 12.03
N LEU A 116 -0.20 -0.03 11.76
CA LEU A 116 0.76 -0.49 12.77
C LEU A 116 0.98 0.54 13.87
N ALA A 117 1.12 1.82 13.51
CA ALA A 117 1.26 2.92 14.46
C ALA A 117 0.03 3.02 15.37
N ARG A 118 -1.18 2.93 14.79
CA ARG A 118 -2.44 2.93 15.55
C ARG A 118 -2.55 1.75 16.51
N ARG A 119 -2.17 0.54 16.08
CA ARG A 119 -2.11 -0.64 16.96
C ARG A 119 -1.08 -0.48 18.07
N THR A 120 0.12 -0.03 17.74
CA THR A 120 1.20 0.21 18.71
C THR A 120 0.80 1.27 19.74
N TYR A 121 0.12 2.32 19.29
CA TYR A 121 -0.46 3.34 20.14
C TYR A 121 -1.46 2.74 21.13
N THR A 122 -2.41 1.91 20.67
CA THR A 122 -3.37 1.25 21.58
C THR A 122 -2.69 0.33 22.60
N MET A 123 -1.66 -0.41 22.20
CA MET A 123 -0.88 -1.26 23.12
C MET A 123 -0.11 -0.42 24.14
N SER A 124 0.42 0.74 23.73
CA SER A 124 1.15 1.65 24.61
C SER A 124 0.22 2.29 25.63
N LEU A 125 -1.00 2.66 25.22
CA LEU A 125 -2.04 3.14 26.12
C LEU A 125 -2.42 2.08 27.15
N MET A 126 -2.64 0.83 26.72
CA MET A 126 -2.90 -0.28 27.63
C MET A 126 -1.74 -0.48 28.62
N ALA A 127 -0.49 -0.44 28.15
CA ALA A 127 0.69 -0.57 29.01
C ALA A 127 0.76 0.54 30.07
N MET A 128 0.49 1.79 29.71
CA MET A 128 0.48 2.90 30.68
C MET A 128 -0.59 2.76 31.76
N VAL A 129 -1.72 2.12 31.46
CA VAL A 129 -2.77 1.82 32.45
C VAL A 129 -2.36 0.64 33.34
N PHE A 130 -1.80 -0.43 32.76
CA PHE A 130 -1.48 -1.66 33.50
C PHE A 130 -0.17 -1.60 34.28
N LEU A 131 0.83 -0.82 33.84
CA LEU A 131 2.13 -0.71 34.50
C LEU A 131 2.02 -0.28 35.97
N PRO A 132 1.34 0.84 36.32
CA PRO A 132 1.20 1.26 37.73
C PRO A 132 0.36 0.28 38.53
N SER A 133 -0.70 -0.29 37.93
CA SER A 133 -1.55 -1.29 38.57
C SER A 133 -0.76 -2.54 38.94
N THR A 134 0.00 -3.08 37.98
CA THR A 134 0.84 -4.28 38.16
C THR A 134 1.93 -4.05 39.20
N PHE A 135 2.59 -2.88 39.17
CA PHE A 135 3.59 -2.51 40.17
C PHE A 135 3.01 -2.47 41.58
N LEU A 136 1.85 -1.80 41.74
CA LEU A 136 1.17 -1.70 43.03
C LEU A 136 0.72 -3.09 43.51
N THR A 137 0.02 -3.87 42.69
CA THR A 137 -0.40 -5.24 43.09
C THR A 137 0.80 -6.14 43.39
N GLY A 138 1.92 -5.98 42.68
CA GLY A 138 3.15 -6.72 42.96
C GLY A 138 3.75 -6.35 44.31
N LEU A 139 3.84 -5.05 44.63
CA LEU A 139 4.33 -4.56 45.92
C LEU A 139 3.48 -5.06 47.10
N PHE A 140 2.15 -5.04 46.95
CA PHE A 140 1.20 -5.51 47.97
C PHE A 140 1.06 -7.04 48.04
N GLY A 141 1.37 -7.74 46.94
CA GLY A 141 1.37 -9.21 46.87
C GLY A 141 2.60 -9.84 47.51
N VAL A 142 3.65 -9.07 47.81
CA VAL A 142 4.76 -9.56 48.62
C VAL A 142 4.27 -9.75 50.05
N ASN A 143 4.47 -10.93 50.64
CA ASN A 143 4.20 -11.25 52.05
C ASN A 143 5.17 -10.51 52.99
N LEU A 144 5.23 -9.19 52.90
CA LEU A 144 5.85 -8.33 53.90
C LEU A 144 4.94 -8.40 55.13
N GLY A 145 5.51 -8.72 56.30
CA GLY A 145 4.81 -9.06 57.57
C GLY A 145 3.95 -7.96 58.22
N GLY A 146 3.30 -7.12 57.41
CA GLY A 146 2.33 -6.11 57.77
C GLY A 146 2.00 -5.28 56.52
N ILE A 147 0.84 -5.53 55.90
CA ILE A 147 0.35 -4.67 54.82
C ILE A 147 0.12 -3.26 55.42
N PRO A 148 0.72 -2.18 54.89
CA PRO A 148 0.44 -0.83 55.37
C PRO A 148 -1.05 -0.53 55.19
N GLY A 149 -1.78 -0.39 56.31
CA GLY A 149 -3.23 -0.22 56.33
C GLY A 149 -4.05 -1.45 56.79
N ASN A 150 -3.42 -2.59 57.11
CA ASN A 150 -4.11 -3.81 57.57
C ASN A 150 -4.93 -3.63 58.86
N SER A 151 -4.54 -2.69 59.73
CA SER A 151 -5.24 -2.38 60.98
C SER A 151 -6.44 -1.44 60.77
N TRP A 152 -6.63 -0.89 59.57
CA TRP A 152 -7.67 0.10 59.28
C TRP A 152 -8.68 -0.46 58.28
N HIS A 153 -9.95 -0.55 58.70
CA HIS A 153 -11.06 -1.10 57.92
C HIS A 153 -11.25 -0.44 56.52
N LEU A 154 -10.77 0.78 56.32
CA LEU A 154 -10.81 1.51 55.04
C LEU A 154 -9.52 1.44 54.21
N GLY A 155 -8.46 0.78 54.68
CA GLY A 155 -7.14 0.77 54.04
C GLY A 155 -7.16 0.25 52.60
N PHE A 156 -7.94 -0.81 52.34
CA PHE A 156 -8.14 -1.35 50.99
C PHE A 156 -8.86 -0.36 50.06
N SER A 157 -9.90 0.32 50.57
CA SER A 157 -10.67 1.28 49.77
C SER A 157 -9.84 2.53 49.43
N LEU A 158 -8.99 2.99 50.36
CA LEU A 158 -8.07 4.11 50.12
C LEU A 158 -7.00 3.75 49.07
N PHE A 159 -6.51 2.52 49.08
CA PHE A 159 -5.58 2.01 48.06
C PHE A 159 -6.22 1.98 46.67
N CYS A 160 -7.43 1.44 46.53
CA CYS A 160 -8.17 1.48 45.27
C CYS A 160 -8.38 2.91 44.77
N LEU A 161 -8.72 3.85 45.66
CA LEU A 161 -8.87 5.26 45.32
C LEU A 161 -7.55 5.88 44.81
N MET A 162 -6.44 5.60 45.49
CA MET A 162 -5.11 6.08 45.09
C MET A 162 -4.71 5.55 43.71
N LEU A 163 -4.99 4.28 43.42
CA LEU A 163 -4.72 3.66 42.13
C LEU A 163 -5.55 4.31 41.01
N VAL A 164 -6.84 4.57 41.25
CA VAL A 164 -7.70 5.30 40.29
C VAL A 164 -7.19 6.73 40.05
N VAL A 165 -6.72 7.42 41.09
CA VAL A 165 -6.14 8.78 40.96
C VAL A 165 -4.86 8.74 40.15
N VAL A 166 -3.98 7.75 40.35
CA VAL A 166 -2.74 7.59 39.58
C VAL A 166 -3.05 7.31 38.10
N ILE A 167 -3.95 6.36 37.81
CA ILE A 167 -4.37 6.06 36.43
C ILE A 167 -5.02 7.29 35.78
N GLY A 168 -5.92 7.97 36.49
CA GLY A 168 -6.58 9.18 36.01
C GLY A 168 -5.59 10.33 35.77
N GLY A 169 -4.58 10.47 36.63
CA GLY A 169 -3.50 11.45 36.46
C GLY A 169 -2.64 11.18 35.24
N VAL A 170 -2.28 9.91 34.98
CA VAL A 170 -1.54 9.50 33.77
C VAL A 170 -2.37 9.75 32.52
N ALA A 171 -3.66 9.39 32.53
CA ALA A 171 -4.59 9.64 31.42
C ALA A 171 -4.76 11.14 31.13
N TRP A 172 -4.89 11.96 32.17
CA TRP A 172 -4.99 13.42 32.04
C TRP A 172 -3.69 14.04 31.51
N TRP A 173 -2.53 13.57 31.97
CA TRP A 173 -1.23 14.03 31.49
C TRP A 173 -1.03 13.70 30.01
N LEU A 174 -1.38 12.47 29.59
CA LEU A 174 -1.38 12.07 28.17
C LEU A 174 -2.25 13.00 27.32
N HIS A 175 -3.47 13.30 27.80
CA HIS A 175 -4.40 14.19 27.09
C HIS A 175 -3.87 15.62 26.98
N ARG A 176 -3.13 16.10 27.98
CA ARG A 176 -2.55 17.45 27.97
C ARG A 176 -1.29 17.54 27.10
N SER A 177 -0.51 16.47 27.01
CA SER A 177 0.78 16.48 26.30
C SER A 177 0.66 16.46 24.78
N LYS A 178 -0.55 16.43 24.20
CA LYS A 178 -0.81 16.31 22.74
C LYS A 178 -0.15 15.09 22.09
N TRP A 179 0.15 14.07 22.90
CA TRP A 179 0.35 12.69 22.42
C TRP A 179 -0.99 11.96 22.22
N LEU A 180 -2.09 12.71 22.44
CA LEU A 180 -3.48 12.44 22.09
C LEU A 180 -3.91 13.51 21.09
#